data_AF-A0A1L1Z834-F1
#
_entry.id   AF-A0A1L1Z834-F1
#
_cell.length_a   1.000
_cell.length_b   1.000
_cell.length_c   1.000
_cell.angle_alpha   90.00
_cell.angle_beta   90.00
_cell.angle_gamma   90.00
#
_symmetry.space_group_name_H-M   'P 1'
#
loop_
_entity.id
_entity.type
_entity.pdbx_description
1 polymer ?
#
loop_
_entity_poly.entity_id
_entity_poly.type
_entity_poly.pdbx_seq_one_letter_code
_entity_poly.pdbx_strand_id
1 'polypeptide(L)'
;MRKIFSRLIYIAQSKGAWILTGGTHYGLMKYIGEVVRDNTISRSSEENIVAIGIAAWGMVSNRDTLIRNCDAEVPVGQEEVC
;
A
#
# COMPACT_ATOMS: atom_id res chain seq x y z
N MET A 1 14.64 -1.03 18.61
CA MET A 1 13.90 -0.43 17.47
C MET A 1 12.54 -1.09 17.24
N ARG A 2 12.47 -2.38 16.86
CA ARG A 2 11.20 -3.06 16.50
C ARG A 2 10.08 -2.92 17.55
N LYS A 3 10.40 -3.09 18.84
CA LYS A 3 9.44 -2.96 19.97
C LYS A 3 8.76 -1.58 20.05
N ILE A 4 9.45 -0.50 19.66
CA ILE A 4 8.90 0.87 19.71
C ILE A 4 7.82 1.01 18.64
N PHE A 5 8.10 0.57 17.42
CA PHE A 5 7.13 0.56 16.33
C PHE A 5 5.95 -0.36 16.62
N SER A 6 6.17 -1.54 17.21
CA SER A 6 5.07 -2.43 17.58
C SER A 6 4.10 -1.77 18.55
N ARG A 7 4.60 -0.99 19.52
CA ARG A 7 3.75 -0.23 20.43
C ARG A 7 3.04 0.94 19.75
N LEU A 8 3.70 1.63 18.83
CA LEU A 8 3.08 2.69 18.04
C LEU A 8 1.89 2.17 17.23
N ILE A 9 2.09 1.07 16.51
CA ILE A 9 1.04 0.41 15.72
C ILE A 9 -0.10 -0.06 16.62
N TYR A 10 0.20 -0.64 17.78
CA TYR A 10 -0.81 -1.05 18.75
C TYR A 10 -1.69 0.12 19.24
N ILE A 11 -1.08 1.27 19.55
CA ILE A 11 -1.82 2.46 19.99
C ILE A 11 -2.69 3.00 18.85
N ALA A 12 -2.14 3.09 17.64
CA ALA A 12 -2.89 3.56 16.48
C ALA A 12 -4.10 2.66 16.19
N GLN A 13 -3.90 1.34 16.26
CA GLN A 13 -4.97 0.34 16.13
C GLN A 13 -6.05 0.52 17.20
N SER A 14 -5.65 0.54 18.48
CA SER A 14 -6.57 0.66 19.62
C SER A 14 -7.38 1.95 19.63
N LYS A 15 -6.85 3.02 19.03
CA LYS A 15 -7.51 4.34 18.96
C LYS A 15 -8.17 4.62 17.61
N GLY A 16 -8.10 3.69 16.65
CA GLY A 16 -8.61 3.90 15.30
C GLY A 16 -7.90 5.02 14.54
N ALA A 17 -6.64 5.29 14.86
CA ALA A 17 -5.85 6.33 14.22
C ALA A 17 -5.25 5.86 12.89
N TRP A 18 -5.06 6.80 11.97
CA TRP A 18 -4.43 6.53 10.68
C TRP A 18 -2.93 6.73 10.77
N ILE A 19 -2.19 5.88 10.06
CA ILE A 19 -0.74 5.95 9.99
C ILE A 19 -0.37 6.58 8.65
N LEU A 20 0.11 7.82 8.68
CA LEU A 20 0.62 8.50 7.49
C LEU A 20 2.13 8.34 7.39
N THR A 21 2.59 7.94 6.22
CA THR A 21 3.98 7.61 5.98
C THR A 21 4.44 8.00 4.57
N GLY A 22 5.75 7.97 4.29
CA GLY A 22 6.32 8.25 2.98
C GLY A 22 6.11 7.15 1.92
N GLY A 23 5.52 6.00 2.26
CA GLY A 23 5.11 4.97 1.29
C GLY A 23 6.22 4.25 0.52
N THR A 24 7.49 4.59 0.72
CA THR A 24 8.63 3.93 0.06
C THR A 24 9.17 2.78 0.92
N HIS A 25 9.77 1.77 0.31
CA HIS A 25 10.40 0.67 1.05
C HIS A 25 11.86 1.00 1.44
N TYR A 26 12.10 2.21 1.96
CA TYR A 26 13.43 2.69 2.32
C TYR A 26 13.49 3.25 3.74
N GLY A 27 14.65 3.12 4.38
CA GLY A 27 14.91 3.64 5.73
C GLY A 27 13.95 3.07 6.79
N LEU A 28 13.39 3.97 7.60
CA LEU A 28 12.48 3.60 8.70
C LEU A 28 11.19 2.94 8.22
N MET A 29 10.77 3.28 7.00
CA MET A 29 9.50 2.86 6.45
C MET A 29 9.40 1.35 6.26
N LYS A 30 10.52 0.72 5.88
CA LYS A 30 10.64 -0.73 5.77
C LYS A 30 10.32 -1.41 7.11
N TYR A 31 10.90 -0.92 8.21
CA TYR A 31 10.66 -1.47 9.54
C TYR A 31 9.23 -1.25 10.03
N ILE A 32 8.64 -0.09 9.72
CA ILE A 32 7.24 0.19 10.05
C ILE A 32 6.34 -0.78 9.28
N GLY A 33 6.56 -0.95 7.98
CA GLY A 33 5.79 -1.88 7.13
C GLY A 33 5.90 -3.33 7.58
N GLU A 34 7.09 -3.80 7.96
CA GLU A 34 7.28 -5.14 8.55
C GLU A 34 6.41 -5.32 9.80
N VAL A 35 6.45 -4.36 10.72
CA VAL A 35 5.69 -4.44 11.97
C VAL A 35 4.18 -4.33 11.73
N VAL A 36 3.73 -3.47 10.82
CA VAL A 36 2.31 -3.38 10.44
C VAL A 36 1.83 -4.72 9.91
N ARG A 37 2.58 -5.33 8.98
CA ARG A 37 2.26 -6.65 8.41
C ARG A 37 2.18 -7.73 9.50
N ASP A 38 3.16 -7.80 10.38
CA ASP A 38 3.18 -8.79 11.48
C ASP A 38 1.98 -8.62 12.42
N ASN A 39 1.55 -7.38 12.71
CA ASN A 39 0.37 -7.12 13.53
C ASN A 39 -0.94 -7.50 12.83
N THR A 40 -1.06 -7.27 11.52
CA THR A 40 -2.25 -7.67 10.74
C THR A 40 -2.40 -9.19 10.62
N ILE A 41 -1.29 -9.94 10.55
CA ILE A 41 -1.31 -11.41 10.50
C ILE A 41 -1.64 -12.02 11.87
N SER A 42 -1.23 -11.36 12.96
CA SER A 42 -1.35 -11.90 14.32
C SER A 42 -2.69 -11.62 15.00
N ARG A 43 -3.51 -10.70 14.48
CA ARG A 43 -4.77 -10.28 15.11
C ARG A 43 -5.95 -10.51 14.17
N SER A 44 -6.98 -11.16 14.72
CA SER A 44 -8.29 -11.31 14.10
C SER A 44 -8.79 -9.96 13.56
N SER A 45 -9.39 -10.01 12.39
CA SER A 45 -9.77 -8.94 11.44
C SER A 45 -10.68 -7.81 11.96
N GLU A 46 -10.89 -7.67 13.27
CA GLU A 46 -11.83 -6.71 13.84
C GLU A 46 -11.24 -5.30 14.03
N GLU A 47 -9.91 -5.17 14.14
CA GLU A 47 -9.24 -3.88 14.29
C GLU A 47 -8.46 -3.51 13.01
N ASN A 48 -9.16 -2.98 12.02
CA ASN A 48 -8.58 -2.55 10.75
C ASN A 48 -7.65 -1.35 10.93
N ILE A 49 -6.36 -1.56 10.69
CA ILE A 49 -5.34 -0.50 10.68
C ILE A 49 -5.32 0.16 9.30
N VAL A 50 -5.51 1.48 9.25
CA VAL A 50 -5.40 2.25 8.00
C VAL A 50 -4.01 2.90 7.92
N ALA A 51 -3.25 2.52 6.90
CA ALA A 51 -1.94 3.09 6.60
C ALA A 51 -1.92 3.74 5.20
N ILE A 52 -1.50 5.00 5.13
CA ILE A 52 -1.43 5.79 3.91
C ILE A 52 0.04 6.15 3.65
N GLY A 53 0.56 5.75 2.49
CA GLY A 53 1.92 6.05 2.04
C GLY A 53 1.94 7.11 0.94
N ILE A 54 2.51 8.28 1.22
CA ILE A 54 2.67 9.38 0.25
C ILE A 54 4.10 9.33 -0.30
N ALA A 55 4.25 8.76 -1.49
CA ALA A 55 5.53 8.68 -2.20
C ALA A 55 5.52 9.59 -3.44
N ALA A 56 6.65 10.24 -3.74
CA ALA A 56 6.81 10.95 -4.99
C ALA A 56 6.86 9.97 -6.16
N TRP A 57 6.14 10.24 -7.25
CA TRP A 57 6.05 9.34 -8.42
C TRP A 57 7.43 8.97 -9.00
N GLY A 58 8.38 9.91 -9.01
CA GLY A 58 9.76 9.66 -9.45
C GLY A 58 10.55 8.67 -8.57
N MET A 59 10.08 8.38 -7.36
CA MET A 59 10.70 7.40 -6.45
C MET A 59 10.13 5.99 -6.61
N VAL A 60 9.03 5.84 -7.35
CA VAL A 60 8.36 4.55 -7.55
C VAL A 60 9.08 3.80 -8.67
N SER A 61 9.71 2.67 -8.33
CA SER A 61 10.26 1.74 -9.33
C SER A 61 9.13 1.04 -10.09
N ASN A 62 9.35 0.71 -11.35
CA ASN A 62 8.34 0.09 -12.24
C ASN A 62 7.05 0.92 -12.37
N ARG A 63 7.13 2.25 -12.21
CA ARG A 63 5.95 3.13 -12.33
C ARG A 63 5.23 2.98 -13.67
N ASP A 64 5.96 2.65 -14.73
CA ASP A 64 5.42 2.49 -16.08
C ASP A 64 4.45 1.28 -16.18
N THR A 65 4.58 0.27 -15.30
CA THR A 65 3.64 -0.86 -15.25
C THR A 65 2.34 -0.53 -14.53
N LEU A 66 2.30 0.57 -13.78
CA LEU A 66 1.11 1.05 -13.08
C LEU A 66 0.26 1.98 -13.95
N ILE A 67 0.80 2.43 -15.08
CA ILE A 67 0.08 3.25 -16.06
C ILE A 67 -0.75 2.30 -16.92
N ARG A 68 -2.08 2.34 -16.76
CA ARG A 68 -2.99 1.64 -17.67
C ARG A 68 -3.18 2.50 -18.91
N ASN A 69 -2.70 2.05 -20.06
CA ASN A 69 -3.08 2.64 -21.33
C ASN A 69 -4.49 2.14 -21.68
N CYS A 70 -5.38 3.07 -22.06
CA CYS A 70 -6.76 2.75 -22.42
C CYS A 70 -6.89 1.99 -23.76
N ASP A 71 -5.79 1.76 -24.48
CA ASP A 71 -5.79 1.16 -25.83
C ASP A 71 -5.67 -0.37 -25.82
N ALA A 72 -5.63 -1.00 -24.63
CA ALA A 72 -5.71 -2.45 -24.54
C ALA A 72 -7.18 -2.89 -24.62
N GLU A 73 -7.54 -3.42 -25.80
CA GLU A 73 -8.80 -4.07 -26.20
C GLU A 73 -9.83 -3.18 -26.92
N VAL A 74 -9.54 -2.81 -28.16
CA VAL A 74 -10.55 -2.98 -29.23
C VAL A 74 -10.18 -4.26 -29.97
N PRO A 75 -11.00 -5.31 -29.97
CA PRO A 75 -10.79 -6.44 -30.87
C PRO A 75 -10.80 -5.92 -32.31
N VAL A 76 -9.64 -5.95 -32.96
CA VAL A 76 -9.53 -5.78 -34.41
C VAL A 76 -10.22 -6.99 -35.04
N GLY A 77 -11.47 -6.82 -35.44
CA GLY A 77 -12.21 -7.87 -36.14
C GLY A 77 -13.72 -7.76 -35.98
N GLN A 78 -14.32 -6.75 -36.62
CA GLN A 78 -15.63 -6.83 -37.31
C GLN A 78 -15.93 -5.44 -37.91
N GLU A 79 -15.39 -5.20 -39.10
CA GLU A 79 -15.97 -4.23 -40.03
C GLU A 79 -16.92 -5.01 -40.95
N GLU A 80 -18.18 -4.55 -40.96
CA GLU A 80 -19.23 -4.71 -41.97
C GLU A 80 -19.89 -6.09 -42.18
N VAL A 81 -21.23 -6.16 -42.05
CA VAL A 81 -22.19 -6.10 -43.18
C VAL A 81 -23.63 -6.35 -42.64
N CYS A 82 -24.54 -5.41 -42.97
CA CYS A 82 -26.01 -5.38 -42.84
C CYS A 82 -26.66 -5.34 -41.44
#